data_AF-A0A2V8ZPX1-F1
#
_entry.id   AF-A0A2V8ZPX1-F1
#
_cell.length_a   1.000
_cell.length_b   1.000
_cell.length_c   1.000
_cell.angle_alpha   90.00
_cell.angle_beta   90.00
_cell.angle_gamma   90.00
#
_symmetry.space_group_name_H-M   'P 1'
#
loop_
_entity.id
_entity.type
_entity.pdbx_description
1 polymer ?
#
loop_
_entity_poly.entity_id
_entity_poly.type
_entity_poly.pdbx_seq_one_letter_code
_entity_poly.pdbx_strand_id
1 'polypeptide(L)'
;MTMRNSLSRAFTFLCVLIVFAPLAGASDPPWKGKPYQQWDDKDIERVFTDSPWARTTTVTRTWLPLTEKDLPNDIIAGSARKLPSTLERSDESTVGGQLILRFFWVSSRVMRAASARKAVLHGPKKDLDVDKYAAEPQEEYQILVQSEDMAPFFRHDEKSFQANAFLELRKSKQKLSPSHVRYERDEKGQLVTTAIFFFPKKTSSGDPTIPSDEKNVEFNCKIEGSTLRVSFEPQKMVDNQGPAL
;
A
#
# COMPACT_ATOMS: atom_id res chain seq x y z
N MET A 1 -37.64 -29.79 72.17
CA MET A 1 -38.01 -30.55 70.96
C MET A 1 -37.60 -29.69 69.75
N THR A 2 -36.49 -30.09 69.11
CA THR A 2 -36.12 -29.94 67.68
C THR A 2 -36.17 -28.59 66.93
N MET A 3 -34.97 -28.12 66.53
CA MET A 3 -34.53 -27.46 65.26
C MET A 3 -35.57 -27.03 64.21
N ARG A 4 -35.35 -25.90 63.51
CA ARG A 4 -34.59 -25.82 62.23
C ARG A 4 -34.46 -24.40 61.63
N ASN A 5 -33.28 -24.13 61.08
CA ASN A 5 -32.84 -22.96 60.30
C ASN A 5 -33.57 -22.77 58.95
N SER A 6 -33.54 -21.54 58.42
CA SER A 6 -33.19 -21.21 57.00
C SER A 6 -33.19 -19.68 56.80
N LEU A 7 -32.03 -19.01 56.73
CA LEU A 7 -31.29 -18.60 55.51
C LEU A 7 -32.00 -17.59 54.58
N SER A 8 -31.48 -16.36 54.64
CA SER A 8 -30.88 -15.56 53.55
C SER A 8 -31.70 -15.23 52.28
N ARG A 9 -31.86 -13.91 52.02
CA ARG A 9 -31.27 -13.21 50.86
C ARG A 9 -31.78 -11.75 50.81
N ALA A 10 -30.98 -10.81 51.31
CA ALA A 10 -31.15 -9.38 51.01
C ALA A 10 -30.20 -9.03 49.86
N PHE A 11 -30.77 -8.59 48.74
CA PHE A 11 -30.04 -8.12 47.56
C PHE A 11 -29.55 -6.69 47.83
N THR A 12 -28.26 -6.52 48.10
CA THR A 12 -27.61 -5.20 48.12
C THR A 12 -27.00 -4.94 46.75
N PHE A 13 -27.66 -4.11 45.94
CA PHE A 13 -27.11 -3.62 44.68
C PHE A 13 -26.05 -2.54 44.97
N LEU A 14 -24.78 -2.84 44.67
CA LEU A 14 -23.69 -1.87 44.64
C LEU A 14 -23.50 -1.39 43.19
N CYS A 15 -23.97 -0.18 42.88
CA CYS A 15 -23.72 0.46 41.59
C CYS A 15 -22.28 1.02 41.57
N VAL A 16 -21.36 0.28 40.97
CA VAL A 16 -20.03 0.80 40.61
C VAL A 16 -20.18 1.57 39.30
N LEU A 17 -20.21 2.91 39.40
CA LEU A 17 -20.08 3.81 38.25
C LEU A 17 -18.60 3.80 37.80
N ILE A 18 -18.26 2.93 36.84
CA ILE A 18 -17.00 3.03 36.10
C ILE A 18 -17.13 4.21 35.15
N VAL A 19 -16.52 5.34 35.52
CA VAL A 19 -16.32 6.48 34.62
C VAL A 19 -15.27 6.05 33.58
N PHE A 20 -15.72 5.57 32.42
CA PHE A 20 -14.87 5.51 31.24
C PHE A 20 -14.66 6.94 30.74
N ALA A 21 -13.61 7.60 31.21
CA ALA A 21 -13.10 8.79 30.55
C ALA A 21 -12.58 8.35 29.17
N PRO A 22 -13.05 8.92 28.04
CA PRO A 22 -12.43 8.67 26.77
C PRO A 22 -11.08 9.36 26.79
N LEU A 23 -10.03 8.60 27.06
CA LEU A 23 -8.67 8.98 26.68
C LEU A 23 -8.69 9.14 25.17
N ALA A 24 -8.84 10.37 24.70
CA ALA A 24 -8.39 10.78 23.38
C ALA A 24 -6.85 10.74 23.34
N GLY A 25 -6.28 9.56 23.63
CA GLY A 25 -4.92 9.24 23.23
C GLY A 25 -4.93 9.14 21.72
N ALA A 26 -3.89 9.67 21.08
CA ALA A 26 -3.57 9.25 19.73
C ALA A 26 -3.43 7.72 19.79
N SER A 27 -4.48 7.00 19.38
CA SER A 27 -4.46 5.54 19.38
C SER A 27 -3.19 5.12 18.66
N ASP A 28 -2.45 4.20 19.29
CA ASP A 28 -1.25 3.64 18.71
C ASP A 28 -1.51 3.26 17.25
N PRO A 29 -0.54 3.45 16.35
CA PRO A 29 -0.71 3.06 14.97
C PRO A 29 -1.16 1.59 14.88
N PRO A 30 -2.11 1.25 14.00
CA PRO A 30 -2.71 -0.09 13.99
C PRO A 30 -1.67 -1.21 13.79
N TRP A 31 -0.58 -0.92 13.08
CA TRP A 31 0.56 -1.81 12.86
C TRP A 31 1.52 -1.98 14.05
N LYS A 32 1.29 -1.34 15.20
CA LYS A 32 2.14 -1.42 16.41
C LYS A 32 1.51 -2.15 17.61
N GLY A 33 0.36 -2.78 17.43
CA GLY A 33 -0.25 -3.50 18.56
C GLY A 33 -1.59 -4.16 18.28
N LYS A 34 -2.29 -3.74 17.23
CA LYS A 34 -3.60 -4.29 16.89
C LYS A 34 -3.45 -5.48 15.92
N PRO A 35 -3.97 -6.69 16.24
CA PRO A 35 -3.97 -7.82 15.31
C PRO A 35 -4.73 -7.48 14.02
N TYR A 36 -4.26 -8.01 12.89
CA TYR A 36 -4.77 -7.68 11.55
C TYR A 36 -6.26 -8.00 11.37
N GLN A 37 -6.77 -9.01 12.08
CA GLN A 37 -8.18 -9.43 12.09
C GLN A 37 -9.09 -8.36 12.69
N GLN A 38 -8.55 -7.51 13.57
CA GLN A 38 -9.31 -6.48 14.27
C GLN A 38 -9.25 -5.13 13.53
N TRP A 39 -8.46 -5.01 12.46
CA TRP A 39 -8.42 -3.80 11.67
C TRP A 39 -9.76 -3.57 10.98
N ASP A 40 -10.28 -2.37 11.17
CA ASP A 40 -11.44 -1.83 10.47
C ASP A 40 -10.99 -0.94 9.30
N ASP A 41 -11.94 -0.31 8.63
CA ASP A 41 -11.66 0.53 7.45
C ASP A 41 -10.76 1.71 7.77
N LYS A 42 -10.90 2.30 8.96
CA LYS A 42 -10.08 3.44 9.39
C LYS A 42 -8.64 3.00 9.67
N ASP A 43 -8.46 1.84 10.28
CA ASP A 43 -7.12 1.28 10.49
C ASP A 43 -6.44 0.96 9.16
N ILE A 44 -7.16 0.35 8.22
CA ILE A 44 -6.66 0.03 6.89
C ILE A 44 -6.28 1.30 6.13
N GLU A 45 -7.14 2.32 6.17
CA GLU A 45 -6.85 3.63 5.58
C GLU A 45 -5.55 4.20 6.16
N ARG A 46 -5.40 4.22 7.49
CA ARG A 46 -4.17 4.67 8.16
C ARG A 46 -2.95 3.86 7.75
N VAL A 47 -3.07 2.55 7.49
CA VAL A 47 -1.95 1.75 6.96
C VAL A 47 -1.53 2.27 5.58
N PHE A 48 -2.49 2.58 4.71
CA PHE A 48 -2.20 3.07 3.36
C PHE A 48 -1.86 4.57 3.28
N THR A 49 -2.05 5.35 4.35
CA THR A 49 -1.74 6.80 4.34
C THR A 49 -0.60 7.19 5.28
N ASP A 50 -0.58 6.64 6.49
CA ASP A 50 0.25 7.15 7.59
C ASP A 50 1.42 6.22 7.92
N SER A 51 1.42 5.00 7.36
CA SER A 51 2.41 3.99 7.72
C SER A 51 3.79 4.24 7.11
N PRO A 52 4.86 3.72 7.72
CA PRO A 52 6.21 3.86 7.17
C PRO A 52 6.41 3.13 5.83
N TRP A 53 5.48 2.25 5.45
CA TRP A 53 5.47 1.55 4.16
C TRP A 53 4.70 2.30 3.06
N ALA A 54 3.96 3.35 3.41
CA ALA A 54 3.22 4.19 2.49
C ALA A 54 3.92 5.54 2.32
N ARG A 55 4.07 5.98 1.08
CA ARG A 55 4.65 7.29 0.77
C ARG A 55 3.89 7.94 -0.36
N THR A 56 3.91 9.27 -0.39
CA THR A 56 3.42 10.05 -1.51
C THR A 56 4.49 11.01 -1.98
N THR A 57 4.45 11.36 -3.27
CA THR A 57 5.22 12.48 -3.80
C THR A 57 4.33 13.24 -4.78
N THR A 58 4.57 14.54 -4.88
CA THR A 58 3.87 15.38 -5.87
C THR A 58 4.87 15.73 -6.95
N VAL A 59 4.46 15.58 -8.21
CA VAL A 59 5.28 15.95 -9.37
C VAL A 59 4.51 16.90 -10.25
N THR A 60 5.23 17.81 -10.89
CA THR A 60 4.68 18.57 -12.01
C THR A 60 4.56 17.65 -13.21
N ARG A 61 3.35 17.50 -13.74
CA ARG A 61 3.06 16.68 -14.90
C ARG A 61 3.74 17.26 -16.14
N THR A 62 4.67 16.49 -16.71
CA THR A 62 5.41 16.86 -17.93
C THR A 62 4.90 16.14 -19.18
N TRP A 63 3.87 15.30 -19.06
CA TRP A 63 3.29 14.50 -20.14
C TRP A 63 1.81 14.82 -20.37
N LEU A 64 1.32 14.44 -21.54
CA LEU A 64 -0.09 14.58 -21.89
C LEU A 64 -0.94 13.45 -21.27
N PRO A 65 -2.19 13.71 -20.86
CA PRO A 65 -3.16 12.66 -20.54
C PRO A 65 -3.35 11.66 -21.66
N LEU A 66 -3.84 10.47 -21.32
CA LEU A 66 -4.40 9.56 -22.33
C LEU A 66 -5.66 10.18 -22.90
N THR A 67 -5.78 10.15 -24.22
CA THR A 67 -6.97 10.54 -24.98
C THR A 67 -7.61 9.32 -25.62
N GLU A 68 -8.85 9.44 -26.11
CA GLU A 68 -9.54 8.34 -26.80
C GLU A 68 -8.76 7.79 -28.00
N LYS A 69 -7.94 8.62 -28.64
CA LYS A 69 -7.08 8.23 -29.77
C LYS A 69 -5.89 7.34 -29.35
N ASP A 70 -5.50 7.41 -28.08
CA ASP A 70 -4.42 6.59 -27.52
C ASP A 70 -4.91 5.18 -27.13
N LEU A 71 -6.24 4.97 -27.13
CA LEU A 71 -6.87 3.72 -26.74
C LEU A 71 -7.01 2.77 -27.95
N PRO A 72 -6.76 1.45 -27.80
CA PRO A 72 -6.99 0.49 -28.88
C PRO A 72 -8.43 0.51 -29.41
N ASN A 73 -8.60 0.35 -30.73
CA ASN A 73 -9.87 0.49 -31.45
C ASN A 73 -11.03 -0.38 -30.92
N ASP A 74 -10.73 -1.53 -30.30
CA ASP A 74 -11.74 -2.43 -29.71
C ASP A 74 -12.50 -1.77 -28.53
N ILE A 75 -11.98 -0.65 -28.00
CA ILE A 75 -12.60 0.15 -26.95
C ILE A 75 -13.68 1.08 -27.52
N ILE A 76 -13.47 1.57 -28.75
CA ILE A 76 -14.32 2.57 -29.41
C ILE A 76 -15.53 1.90 -30.08
N ALA A 77 -15.37 0.67 -30.59
CA ALA A 77 -16.39 -0.01 -31.39
C ALA A 77 -17.61 -0.55 -30.62
N GLY A 78 -17.60 -0.55 -29.28
CA GLY A 78 -18.61 -1.24 -28.46
C GLY A 78 -19.37 -0.41 -27.41
N SER A 79 -19.14 0.90 -27.30
CA SER A 79 -19.78 1.70 -26.24
C SER A 79 -20.20 3.09 -26.71
N ALA A 80 -21.46 3.21 -27.14
CA ALA A 80 -22.21 4.46 -27.05
C ALA A 80 -22.63 4.78 -25.58
N ARG A 81 -21.78 4.43 -24.59
CA ARG A 81 -22.00 4.69 -23.16
C ARG A 81 -20.69 5.13 -22.52
N LYS A 82 -20.69 6.42 -22.14
CA LYS A 82 -19.80 7.14 -21.22
C LYS A 82 -18.53 6.41 -20.79
N LEU A 83 -17.39 7.03 -21.12
CA LEU A 83 -16.13 6.81 -20.42
C LEU A 83 -16.35 6.77 -18.89
N PRO A 84 -15.52 6.04 -18.13
CA PRO A 84 -15.50 6.16 -16.69
C PRO A 84 -15.45 7.64 -16.30
N SER A 85 -16.32 8.07 -15.37
CA SER A 85 -16.39 9.45 -14.87
C SER A 85 -15.07 9.97 -14.26
N THR A 86 -14.07 9.09 -14.14
CA THR A 86 -12.69 9.38 -13.77
C THR A 86 -11.95 10.23 -14.82
N LEU A 87 -12.36 10.21 -16.09
CA LEU A 87 -11.76 11.03 -17.15
C LEU A 87 -12.46 12.38 -17.36
N GLU A 88 -13.66 12.58 -16.82
CA GLU A 88 -14.44 13.83 -16.96
C GLU A 88 -14.16 14.86 -15.87
N ARG A 89 -13.38 14.52 -14.83
CA ARG A 89 -13.14 15.43 -13.69
C ARG A 89 -11.68 15.82 -13.54
N SER A 90 -11.22 16.73 -14.40
CA SER A 90 -10.33 17.81 -13.95
C SER A 90 -10.21 18.89 -15.02
N ASP A 91 -10.66 20.09 -14.65
CA ASP A 91 -10.27 21.36 -15.28
C ASP A 91 -8.75 21.66 -15.09
N GLU A 92 -7.96 20.70 -14.59
CA GLU A 92 -6.48 20.71 -14.46
C GLU A 92 -5.78 19.79 -15.49
N SER A 93 -6.44 19.47 -16.59
CA SER A 93 -6.00 18.49 -17.60
C SER A 93 -4.87 18.98 -18.55
N THR A 94 -4.07 19.95 -18.15
CA THR A 94 -2.93 20.48 -18.93
C THR A 94 -1.58 20.04 -18.38
N VAL A 95 -0.61 19.86 -19.27
CA VAL A 95 0.82 19.78 -18.91
C VAL A 95 1.15 20.96 -17.96
N GLY A 96 1.85 20.69 -16.87
CA GLY A 96 2.15 21.66 -15.81
C GLY A 96 1.30 21.55 -14.53
N GLY A 97 0.23 20.75 -14.53
CA GLY A 97 -0.55 20.44 -13.32
C GLY A 97 0.25 19.63 -12.29
N GLN A 98 -0.14 19.68 -11.01
CA GLN A 98 0.45 18.85 -9.95
C GLN A 98 -0.24 17.48 -9.92
N LEU A 99 0.54 16.41 -9.81
CA LEU A 99 0.05 15.04 -9.75
C LEU A 99 0.61 14.34 -8.52
N ILE A 100 -0.27 13.72 -7.72
CA ILE A 100 0.13 12.94 -6.55
C ILE A 100 0.31 11.49 -6.95
N LEU A 101 1.52 10.97 -6.73
CA LEU A 101 1.81 9.55 -6.84
C LEU A 101 1.90 8.93 -5.44
N ARG A 102 1.37 7.72 -5.31
CA ARG A 102 1.41 6.90 -4.10
C ARG A 102 2.34 5.72 -4.31
N PHE A 103 3.15 5.44 -3.30
CA PHE A 103 4.15 4.39 -3.30
C PHE A 103 3.93 3.50 -2.09
N PHE A 104 3.90 2.18 -2.31
CA PHE A 104 3.71 1.21 -1.24
C PHE A 104 4.79 0.14 -1.29
N TRP A 105 5.39 -0.15 -0.14
CA TRP A 105 6.29 -1.30 0.02
C TRP A 105 5.47 -2.57 0.28
N VAL A 106 4.90 -3.12 -0.80
CA VAL A 106 3.84 -4.13 -0.74
C VAL A 106 4.33 -5.54 -0.42
N SER A 107 5.64 -5.81 -0.49
CA SER A 107 6.20 -7.08 -0.01
C SER A 107 6.14 -7.22 1.51
N SER A 108 5.90 -6.13 2.24
CA SER A 108 5.81 -6.15 3.70
C SER A 108 4.60 -6.93 4.18
N ARG A 109 4.75 -7.60 5.32
CA ARG A 109 3.66 -8.31 5.99
C ARG A 109 2.48 -7.38 6.32
N VAL A 110 2.76 -6.17 6.78
CA VAL A 110 1.75 -5.14 7.10
C VAL A 110 0.91 -4.75 5.87
N MET A 111 1.55 -4.47 4.73
CA MET A 111 0.82 -4.09 3.52
C MET A 111 0.01 -5.24 2.94
N ARG A 112 0.53 -6.47 3.01
CA ARG A 112 -0.21 -7.67 2.59
C ARG A 112 -1.40 -7.93 3.51
N ALA A 113 -1.23 -7.81 4.82
CA ALA A 113 -2.32 -7.93 5.78
C ALA A 113 -3.42 -6.89 5.53
N ALA A 114 -3.05 -5.61 5.33
CA ALA A 114 -4.02 -4.55 5.04
C ALA A 114 -4.77 -4.81 3.72
N SER A 115 -4.05 -5.21 2.68
CA SER A 115 -4.65 -5.53 1.38
C SER A 115 -5.62 -6.71 1.47
N ALA A 116 -5.20 -7.80 2.12
CA ALA A 116 -6.05 -8.98 2.33
C ALA A 116 -7.26 -8.67 3.20
N ARG A 117 -7.08 -7.92 4.29
CA ARG A 117 -8.17 -7.49 5.16
C ARG A 117 -9.18 -6.62 4.42
N LYS A 118 -8.71 -5.68 3.60
CA LYS A 118 -9.58 -4.86 2.74
C LYS A 118 -10.38 -5.72 1.77
N ALA A 119 -9.76 -6.77 1.19
CA ALA A 119 -10.46 -7.71 0.31
C ALA A 119 -11.52 -8.54 1.06
N VAL A 120 -11.28 -8.92 2.31
CA VAL A 120 -12.29 -9.58 3.16
C VAL A 120 -13.45 -8.63 3.47
N LEU A 121 -13.17 -7.37 3.81
CA LEU A 121 -14.21 -6.40 4.17
C LEU A 121 -15.05 -5.95 2.97
N HIS A 122 -14.42 -5.69 1.82
CA HIS A 122 -15.07 -5.03 0.67
C HIS A 122 -15.03 -5.82 -0.63
N GLY A 123 -14.10 -6.77 -0.75
CA GLY A 123 -13.93 -7.56 -1.97
C GLY A 123 -14.85 -8.77 -2.05
N PRO A 124 -14.81 -9.49 -3.20
CA PRO A 124 -15.59 -10.70 -3.42
C PRO A 124 -15.03 -11.91 -2.63
N LYS A 125 -13.76 -11.85 -2.20
CA LYS A 125 -13.08 -12.93 -1.46
C LYS A 125 -13.24 -12.73 0.05
N LYS A 126 -14.41 -13.08 0.58
CA LYS A 126 -14.72 -12.98 2.02
C LYS A 126 -13.97 -13.99 2.88
N ASP A 127 -13.63 -15.16 2.33
CA ASP A 127 -13.03 -16.27 3.07
C ASP A 127 -11.49 -16.30 2.98
N LEU A 128 -10.85 -15.18 2.63
CA LEU A 128 -9.40 -15.10 2.56
C LEU A 128 -8.79 -15.16 3.97
N ASP A 129 -7.95 -16.16 4.21
CA ASP A 129 -7.12 -16.23 5.42
C ASP A 129 -6.03 -15.17 5.37
N VAL A 130 -6.27 -14.07 6.10
CA VAL A 130 -5.37 -12.90 6.16
C VAL A 130 -4.02 -13.25 6.76
N ASP A 131 -3.96 -14.10 7.79
CA ASP A 131 -2.69 -14.46 8.45
C ASP A 131 -1.82 -15.28 7.52
N LYS A 132 -2.41 -16.30 6.89
CA LYS A 132 -1.70 -17.13 5.92
C LYS A 132 -1.19 -16.28 4.76
N TYR A 133 -2.04 -15.42 4.21
CA TYR A 133 -1.64 -14.54 3.11
C TYR A 133 -0.55 -13.54 3.51
N ALA A 134 -0.61 -12.97 4.72
CA ALA A 134 0.37 -12.01 5.21
C ALA A 134 1.70 -12.67 5.63
N ALA A 135 1.70 -13.96 6.00
CA ALA A 135 2.89 -14.70 6.39
C ALA A 135 3.65 -15.32 5.21
N GLU A 136 3.06 -15.39 4.02
CA GLU A 136 3.69 -16.00 2.84
C GLU A 136 5.06 -15.36 2.54
N PRO A 137 6.16 -16.12 2.42
CA PRO A 137 7.47 -15.54 2.12
C PRO A 137 7.45 -14.76 0.81
N GLN A 138 8.16 -13.61 0.79
CA GLN A 138 8.34 -12.81 -0.43
C GLN A 138 9.82 -12.83 -0.79
N GLU A 139 10.14 -13.40 -1.95
CA GLU A 139 11.53 -13.54 -2.44
C GLU A 139 12.13 -12.19 -2.88
N GLU A 140 11.28 -11.21 -3.17
CA GLU A 140 11.65 -9.90 -3.69
C GLU A 140 10.99 -8.79 -2.87
N TYR A 141 11.68 -7.66 -2.76
CA TYR A 141 11.04 -6.42 -2.34
C TYR A 141 10.15 -5.93 -3.46
N GLN A 142 8.97 -5.46 -3.13
CA GLN A 142 8.00 -5.00 -4.12
C GLN A 142 7.60 -3.56 -3.81
N ILE A 143 7.88 -2.66 -4.74
CA ILE A 143 7.43 -1.27 -4.68
C ILE A 143 6.31 -1.08 -5.69
N LEU A 144 5.12 -0.82 -5.18
CA LEU A 144 3.95 -0.48 -5.97
C LEU A 144 3.90 1.03 -6.17
N VAL A 145 3.61 1.47 -7.39
CA VAL A 145 3.36 2.87 -7.77
C VAL A 145 1.97 3.01 -8.36
N GLN A 146 1.20 3.97 -7.84
CA GLN A 146 -0.17 4.30 -8.26
C GLN A 146 -0.35 5.81 -8.36
N SER A 147 -1.21 6.24 -9.27
CA SER A 147 -1.55 7.64 -9.51
C SER A 147 -2.91 7.72 -10.20
N GLU A 148 -3.54 8.90 -10.18
CA GLU A 148 -4.74 9.18 -10.97
C GLU A 148 -4.44 9.20 -12.48
N ASP A 149 -3.20 9.54 -12.85
CA ASP A 149 -2.71 9.48 -14.22
C ASP A 149 -1.51 8.54 -14.34
N MET A 150 -1.75 7.42 -15.02
CA MET A 150 -0.77 6.37 -15.31
C MET A 150 -0.32 6.38 -16.79
N ALA A 151 -0.58 7.46 -17.54
CA ALA A 151 -0.24 7.56 -18.97
C ALA A 151 1.21 7.18 -19.32
N PRO A 152 2.25 7.57 -18.54
CA PRO A 152 3.61 7.16 -18.87
C PRO A 152 3.81 5.63 -18.79
N PHE A 153 3.15 4.97 -17.83
CA PHE A 153 3.21 3.51 -17.70
C PHE A 153 2.39 2.79 -18.77
N PHE A 154 1.37 3.44 -19.32
CA PHE A 154 0.64 2.93 -20.48
C PHE A 154 1.46 3.05 -21.78
N ARG A 155 2.19 4.17 -21.96
CA ARG A 155 2.95 4.46 -23.18
C ARG A 155 4.28 3.69 -23.29
N HIS A 156 4.85 3.27 -22.17
CA HIS A 156 6.11 2.53 -22.13
C HIS A 156 5.93 1.16 -21.48
N ASP A 157 6.64 0.16 -21.99
CA ASP A 157 6.58 -1.20 -21.48
C ASP A 157 7.32 -1.38 -20.14
N GLU A 158 7.13 -2.55 -19.53
CA GLU A 158 7.76 -2.90 -18.26
C GLU A 158 9.31 -2.89 -18.35
N LYS A 159 9.90 -3.20 -19.51
CA LYS A 159 11.36 -3.20 -19.73
C LYS A 159 11.95 -1.79 -19.67
N SER A 160 11.26 -0.80 -20.23
CA SER A 160 11.66 0.61 -20.16
C SER A 160 11.84 1.05 -18.70
N PHE A 161 10.88 0.73 -17.84
CA PHE A 161 10.97 1.11 -16.43
C PHE A 161 11.91 0.23 -15.61
N GLN A 162 12.09 -1.04 -15.99
CA GLN A 162 13.12 -1.88 -15.38
C GLN A 162 14.52 -1.25 -15.55
N ALA A 163 14.82 -0.68 -16.72
CA ALA A 163 16.11 -0.02 -17.00
C ALA A 163 16.25 1.37 -16.34
N ASN A 164 15.14 1.99 -15.95
CA ASN A 164 15.09 3.39 -15.51
C ASN A 164 14.75 3.59 -14.03
N ALA A 165 14.61 2.50 -13.28
CA ALA A 165 14.34 2.52 -11.85
C ALA A 165 15.43 1.83 -11.02
N PHE A 166 15.60 2.25 -9.77
CA PHE A 166 16.48 1.62 -8.80
C PHE A 166 16.10 2.01 -7.36
N LEU A 167 16.48 1.19 -6.39
CA LEU A 167 16.59 1.58 -4.99
C LEU A 167 18.02 2.07 -4.72
N GLU A 168 18.18 3.24 -4.11
CA GLU A 168 19.46 3.74 -3.62
C GLU A 168 19.57 3.57 -2.11
N LEU A 169 20.58 2.82 -1.66
CA LEU A 169 20.92 2.71 -0.24
C LEU A 169 21.70 3.96 0.16
N ARG A 170 21.17 4.79 1.07
CA ARG A 170 21.78 6.09 1.38
C ARG A 170 23.14 5.96 2.04
N LYS A 171 23.38 4.89 2.82
CA LYS A 171 24.65 4.66 3.53
C LYS A 171 25.80 4.33 2.58
N SER A 172 25.59 3.39 1.65
CA SER A 172 26.62 2.93 0.71
C SER A 172 26.62 3.64 -0.64
N LYS A 173 25.53 4.36 -0.97
CA LYS A 173 25.22 4.86 -2.32
C LYS A 173 25.07 3.77 -3.38
N GLN A 174 24.94 2.52 -2.96
CA GLN A 174 24.69 1.40 -3.86
C GLN A 174 23.31 1.56 -4.50
N LYS A 175 23.25 1.29 -5.81
CA LYS A 175 22.00 1.24 -6.57
C LYS A 175 21.63 -0.22 -6.82
N LEU A 176 20.41 -0.57 -6.44
CA LEU A 176 19.81 -1.88 -6.65
C LEU A 176 18.75 -1.75 -7.74
N SER A 177 19.03 -2.31 -8.91
CA SER A 177 18.07 -2.34 -10.02
C SER A 177 16.97 -3.37 -9.77
N PRO A 178 15.75 -3.16 -10.28
CA PRO A 178 14.71 -4.17 -10.24
C PRO A 178 15.07 -5.36 -11.15
N SER A 179 14.71 -6.57 -10.72
CA SER A 179 14.82 -7.79 -11.52
C SER A 179 13.80 -7.81 -12.66
N HIS A 180 12.63 -7.22 -12.44
CA HIS A 180 11.57 -7.03 -13.41
C HIS A 180 10.53 -6.00 -12.91
N VAL A 181 9.64 -5.59 -13.81
CA VAL A 181 8.48 -4.73 -13.53
C VAL A 181 7.24 -5.46 -14.03
N ARG A 182 6.11 -5.30 -13.34
CA ARG A 182 4.81 -5.83 -13.73
C ARG A 182 3.76 -4.73 -13.68
N TYR A 183 2.90 -4.68 -14.69
CA TYR A 183 1.71 -3.84 -14.66
C TYR A 183 0.48 -4.63 -14.26
N GLU A 184 -0.30 -4.04 -13.37
CA GLU A 184 -1.69 -4.43 -13.20
C GLU A 184 -2.55 -3.47 -14.03
N ARG A 185 -3.58 -4.05 -14.65
CA ARG A 185 -4.48 -3.34 -15.53
C ARG A 185 -5.88 -3.34 -14.94
N ASP A 186 -6.74 -2.47 -15.46
CA ASP A 186 -8.15 -2.44 -15.11
C ASP A 186 -8.87 -3.75 -15.45
N GLU A 187 -10.15 -3.87 -15.09
CA GLU A 187 -10.95 -5.08 -15.31
C GLU A 187 -11.04 -5.49 -16.78
N LYS A 188 -10.86 -4.52 -17.69
CA LYS A 188 -10.86 -4.75 -19.15
C LYS A 188 -9.47 -5.15 -19.66
N GLY A 189 -8.44 -5.11 -18.82
CA GLY A 189 -7.06 -5.42 -19.17
C GLY A 189 -6.39 -4.36 -20.06
N GLN A 190 -6.92 -3.14 -20.09
CA GLN A 190 -6.56 -2.12 -21.07
C GLN A 190 -5.68 -1.04 -20.46
N LEU A 191 -6.18 -0.36 -19.42
CA LEU A 191 -5.45 0.73 -18.79
C LEU A 191 -4.55 0.19 -17.68
N VAL A 192 -3.30 0.65 -17.65
CA VAL A 192 -2.40 0.39 -16.51
C VAL A 192 -2.94 1.16 -15.31
N THR A 193 -3.26 0.44 -14.24
CA THR A 193 -3.71 1.04 -12.97
C THR A 193 -2.60 1.07 -11.94
N THR A 194 -1.61 0.19 -12.08
CA THR A 194 -0.55 -0.02 -11.10
C THR A 194 0.74 -0.47 -11.79
N ALA A 195 1.88 0.08 -11.38
CA ALA A 195 3.19 -0.45 -11.73
C ALA A 195 3.88 -1.02 -10.49
N ILE A 196 4.37 -2.25 -10.56
CA ILE A 196 5.04 -2.94 -9.45
C ILE A 196 6.47 -3.26 -9.85
N PHE A 197 7.42 -2.78 -9.06
CA PHE A 197 8.86 -2.98 -9.24
C PHE A 197 9.37 -4.03 -8.28
N PHE A 198 10.03 -5.06 -8.79
CA PHE A 198 10.52 -6.20 -8.02
C PHE A 198 12.03 -6.09 -7.87
N PHE A 199 12.52 -6.05 -6.64
CA PHE A 199 13.96 -5.94 -6.33
C PHE A 199 14.41 -7.19 -5.57
N PRO A 200 15.57 -7.76 -5.92
CA PRO A 200 16.04 -8.97 -5.24
C PRO A 200 16.36 -8.67 -3.78
N LYS A 201 15.88 -9.52 -2.85
CA LYS A 201 16.22 -9.39 -1.41
C LYS A 201 17.61 -9.90 -1.07
N LYS A 202 18.18 -10.73 -1.94
CA LYS A 202 19.49 -11.36 -1.74
C LYS A 202 20.40 -11.11 -2.93
N THR A 203 21.69 -10.96 -2.66
CA THR A 203 22.75 -10.98 -3.68
C THR A 203 22.93 -12.39 -4.24
N SER A 204 23.76 -12.56 -5.27
CA SER A 204 24.16 -13.87 -5.76
C SER A 204 24.91 -14.72 -4.72
N SER A 205 25.52 -14.09 -3.71
CA SER A 205 26.14 -14.77 -2.55
C SER A 205 25.13 -15.16 -1.46
N GLY A 206 23.86 -14.72 -1.57
CA GLY A 206 22.81 -14.99 -0.58
C GLY A 206 22.67 -13.93 0.52
N ASP A 207 23.52 -12.89 0.51
CA ASP A 207 23.50 -11.82 1.50
C ASP A 207 22.32 -10.86 1.28
N PRO A 208 21.70 -10.29 2.33
CA PRO A 208 20.64 -9.31 2.17
C PRO A 208 21.10 -8.09 1.35
N THR A 209 20.31 -7.68 0.35
CA THR A 209 20.62 -6.49 -0.47
C THR A 209 20.37 -5.18 0.26
N ILE A 210 19.52 -5.18 1.30
CA ILE A 210 19.31 -4.06 2.21
C ILE A 210 19.79 -4.50 3.61
N PRO A 211 20.92 -3.96 4.10
CA PRO A 211 21.42 -4.23 5.45
C PRO A 211 20.42 -3.82 6.52
N SER A 212 20.39 -4.53 7.65
CA SER A 212 19.48 -4.24 8.77
C SER A 212 19.73 -2.89 9.45
N ASP A 213 20.92 -2.32 9.28
CA ASP A 213 21.30 -1.01 9.80
C ASP A 213 21.08 0.14 8.78
N GLU A 214 20.54 -0.16 7.60
CA GLU A 214 20.19 0.87 6.62
C GLU A 214 19.02 1.72 7.13
N LYS A 215 19.26 3.03 7.20
CA LYS A 215 18.29 4.00 7.73
C LYS A 215 17.37 4.51 6.65
N ASN A 216 17.84 4.56 5.41
CA ASN A 216 17.10 5.17 4.32
C ASN A 216 17.37 4.46 2.99
N VAL A 217 16.29 4.09 2.32
CA VAL A 217 16.31 3.52 0.99
C VAL A 217 15.44 4.40 0.11
N GLU A 218 16.02 4.97 -0.95
CA GLU A 218 15.33 5.86 -1.86
C GLU A 218 14.97 5.14 -3.16
N PHE A 219 13.67 5.01 -3.43
CA PHE A 219 13.20 4.60 -4.74
C PHE A 219 13.34 5.76 -5.72
N ASN A 220 13.98 5.48 -6.85
CA ASN A 220 14.20 6.39 -7.95
C ASN A 220 13.62 5.77 -9.23
N CYS A 221 12.87 6.54 -10.01
CA CYS A 221 12.37 6.11 -11.32
C CYS A 221 12.24 7.31 -12.26
N LYS A 222 12.84 7.23 -13.46
CA LYS A 222 12.68 8.28 -14.48
C LYS A 222 11.38 8.07 -15.25
N ILE A 223 10.63 9.15 -15.46
CA ILE A 223 9.32 9.13 -16.12
C ILE A 223 9.13 10.42 -16.93
N GLU A 224 9.06 10.32 -18.26
CA GLU A 224 8.67 11.42 -19.18
C GLU A 224 9.24 12.81 -18.83
N GLY A 225 10.57 12.93 -18.67
CA GLY A 225 11.24 14.19 -18.34
C GLY A 225 11.25 14.57 -16.85
N SER A 226 10.59 13.80 -16.00
CA SER A 226 10.59 13.90 -14.54
C SER A 226 11.33 12.73 -13.89
N THR A 227 11.69 12.86 -12.61
CA THR A 227 12.21 11.74 -11.80
C THR A 227 11.38 11.60 -10.53
N LEU A 228 10.74 10.45 -10.39
CA LEU A 228 10.07 10.05 -9.15
C LEU A 228 11.15 9.72 -8.11
N ARG A 229 11.07 10.35 -6.94
CA ARG A 229 11.95 10.06 -5.81
C ARG A 229 11.13 9.96 -4.54
N VAL A 230 11.32 8.87 -3.80
CA VAL A 230 10.64 8.67 -2.53
C VAL A 230 11.52 7.86 -1.57
N SER A 231 11.56 8.27 -0.31
CA SER A 231 12.38 7.63 0.70
C SER A 231 11.55 6.77 1.65
N PHE A 232 12.01 5.53 1.84
CA PHE A 232 11.55 4.63 2.89
C PHE A 232 12.59 4.58 4.02
N GLU A 233 12.12 4.35 5.24
CA GLU A 233 12.95 4.25 6.43
C GLU A 233 12.82 2.84 7.02
N PRO A 234 13.64 1.86 6.58
CA PRO A 234 13.50 0.46 6.99
C PRO A 234 13.44 0.24 8.50
N GLN A 235 14.16 1.04 9.28
CA GLN A 235 14.15 0.97 10.75
C GLN A 235 12.81 1.34 11.38
N LYS A 236 11.97 2.09 10.68
CA LYS A 236 10.60 2.41 11.12
C LYS A 236 9.59 1.38 10.60
N MET A 237 9.95 0.60 9.58
CA MET A 237 9.11 -0.42 8.95
C MET A 237 9.12 -1.72 9.77
N VAL A 238 8.59 -1.60 10.99
CA VAL A 238 8.56 -2.65 12.01
C VAL A 238 7.12 -2.86 12.45
N ASP A 239 6.70 -4.13 12.49
CA ASP A 239 5.43 -4.56 13.07
C ASP A 239 5.66 -5.33 14.38
N ASN A 240 4.60 -5.93 14.92
CA ASN A 240 4.66 -6.71 16.17
C ASN A 240 5.57 -7.94 16.08
N GLN A 241 6.00 -8.35 14.87
CA GLN A 241 6.89 -9.47 14.62
C GLN A 241 8.30 -9.02 14.17
N GLY A 242 8.62 -7.72 14.27
CA GLY A 242 9.92 -7.16 13.92
C GLY A 242 9.95 -6.47 12.55
N PRO A 243 11.14 -6.31 11.94
CA PRO A 243 11.26 -5.69 10.63
C PRO A 243 10.39 -6.39 9.58
N ALA A 244 9.69 -5.62 8.76
CA ALA A 244 8.78 -6.13 7.73
C ALA A 244 9.04 -5.42 6.39
N LEU A 245 10.06 -5.85 5.65
CA LEU A 245 10.35 -5.40 4.29
C LEU A 245 9.85 -6.42 3.25
#